data_AF-A0A3N5MNI1-F1
#
_entry.id   AF-A0A3N5MNI1-F1
#
_cell.length_a   1.000
_cell.length_b   1.000
_cell.length_c   1.000
_cell.angle_alpha   90.00
_cell.angle_beta   90.00
_cell.angle_gamma   90.00
#
_symmetry.space_group_name_H-M   'P 1'
#
loop_
_entity.id
_entity.type
_entity.pdbx_description
1 polymer ?
#
loop_
_entity_poly.entity_id
_entity_poly.type
_entity_poly.pdbx_seq_one_letter_code
_entity_poly.pdbx_strand_id
1 'polypeptide(L)'
;GIRDATGHIFPFMTDGECRTRIGNAVETCLVDHLPAIQQAGISEVVIDARGRTAAYAGAMTRIYRDATCQDISINDRGDQHGHVKERIKALAMGGITAGHFLRGLKE
;
A
#
# COMPACT_ATOMS: atom_id res chain seq x y z
N GLY A 1 10.22 16.30 -3.12
CA GLY A 1 10.27 15.18 -4.07
C GLY A 1 10.64 15.69 -5.45
N ILE A 2 11.10 14.81 -6.33
CA ILE A 2 11.41 15.11 -7.73
C ILE A 2 10.12 14.95 -8.53
N ARG A 3 9.79 15.90 -9.40
CA ARG A 3 8.61 15.83 -10.27
C ARG A 3 9.01 15.30 -11.63
N ASP A 4 8.27 14.34 -12.17
CA ASP A 4 8.46 13.84 -13.53
C ASP A 4 7.63 14.63 -14.57
N ALA A 5 7.74 14.26 -15.85
CA ALA A 5 6.97 14.87 -16.93
C ALA A 5 5.46 14.57 -16.86
N THR A 6 5.05 13.54 -16.11
CA THR A 6 3.64 13.16 -15.92
C THR A 6 3.00 13.84 -14.70
N GLY A 7 3.79 14.62 -13.95
CA GLY A 7 3.34 15.38 -12.78
C GLY A 7 3.46 14.63 -11.45
N HIS A 8 3.87 13.36 -11.46
CA HIS A 8 4.09 12.55 -10.26
C HIS A 8 5.27 13.07 -9.45
N ILE A 9 5.16 13.02 -8.12
CA ILE A 9 6.19 13.46 -7.19
C ILE A 9 6.83 12.24 -6.54
N PHE A 10 8.11 12.02 -6.82
CA PHE A 10 8.92 10.96 -6.25
C PHE A 10 9.61 11.47 -4.98
N PRO A 11 9.33 10.91 -3.80
CA PRO A 11 10.07 11.29 -2.59
C PRO A 11 11.53 10.85 -2.74
N PHE A 12 12.45 11.62 -2.19
CA PHE A 12 13.83 11.17 -2.03
C PHE A 12 14.24 11.35 -0.57
N MET A 13 15.13 10.49 -0.12
CA MET A 13 15.66 10.48 1.23
C MET A 13 17.16 10.25 1.17
N THR A 14 17.90 10.96 2.00
CA THR A 14 19.33 10.74 2.19
C THR A 14 19.52 9.96 3.48
N ASP A 15 20.35 8.92 3.45
CA ASP A 15 20.68 8.14 4.64
C ASP A 15 22.00 8.63 5.28
N GLY A 16 22.31 8.10 6.47
CA GLY A 16 23.53 8.42 7.20
C GLY A 16 24.82 7.91 6.53
N GLU A 17 24.71 7.15 5.43
CA GLU A 17 25.84 6.64 4.65
C GLU A 17 26.06 7.46 3.36
N CYS A 18 25.56 8.71 3.32
CA CYS A 18 25.66 9.61 2.18
C CYS A 18 25.03 9.06 0.89
N ARG A 19 24.11 8.09 0.97
CA ARG A 19 23.36 7.61 -0.19
C ARG A 19 22.04 8.36 -0.31
N THR A 20 21.65 8.66 -1.54
CA THR A 20 20.33 9.20 -1.85
C THR A 20 19.46 8.11 -2.45
N ARG A 21 18.29 7.87 -1.87
CA ARG A 21 17.30 6.91 -2.33
C ARG A 21 16.11 7.66 -2.89
N ILE A 22 15.73 7.37 -4.13
CA ILE A 22 14.50 7.86 -4.75
C ILE A 22 13.43 6.78 -4.52
N GLY A 23 12.33 7.14 -3.86
CA GLY A 23 11.19 6.27 -3.61
C GLY A 23 10.13 6.38 -4.70
N ASN A 24 9.16 5.46 -4.68
CA ASN A 24 8.04 5.45 -5.62
C ASN A 24 7.11 6.64 -5.38
N ALA A 25 6.58 7.21 -6.46
CA ALA A 25 5.58 8.28 -6.38
C ALA A 25 4.20 7.79 -5.90
N VAL A 26 3.89 6.51 -6.14
CA VAL A 26 2.62 5.87 -5.77
C VAL A 26 2.92 4.70 -4.83
N GLU A 27 2.13 4.56 -3.77
CA GLU A 27 2.35 3.56 -2.74
C GLU A 27 1.88 2.17 -3.21
N THR A 28 2.65 1.13 -2.91
CA THR A 28 2.20 -0.25 -3.15
C THR A 28 1.13 -0.61 -2.12
N CYS A 29 -0.04 -1.04 -2.59
CA CYS A 29 -1.14 -1.46 -1.73
C CYS A 29 -1.77 -2.74 -2.28
N LEU A 30 -1.89 -3.75 -1.43
CA LEU A 30 -2.42 -5.08 -1.78
C LEU A 30 -3.67 -5.43 -0.97
N VAL A 31 -4.36 -4.43 -0.43
CA VAL A 31 -5.57 -4.64 0.40
C VAL A 31 -6.62 -5.49 -0.30
N ASP A 32 -6.87 -5.23 -1.60
CA ASP A 32 -7.83 -5.96 -2.43
C ASP A 32 -7.38 -7.41 -2.71
N HIS A 33 -6.11 -7.72 -2.47
CA HIS A 33 -5.49 -9.01 -2.72
C HIS A 33 -5.23 -9.82 -1.45
N LEU A 34 -5.55 -9.29 -0.27
CA LEU A 34 -5.44 -10.03 1.01
C LEU A 34 -6.14 -11.40 0.98
N PRO A 35 -7.35 -11.55 0.40
CA PRO A 35 -7.98 -12.88 0.29
C PRO A 35 -7.15 -13.88 -0.51
N ALA A 36 -6.55 -13.45 -1.63
CA ALA A 36 -5.72 -14.30 -2.47
C ALA A 36 -4.38 -14.64 -1.78
N ILE A 37 -3.79 -13.68 -1.07
CA ILE A 37 -2.58 -13.88 -0.27
C ILE A 37 -2.83 -14.94 0.82
N GLN A 38 -3.95 -14.85 1.53
CA GLN A 38 -4.34 -15.83 2.55
C GLN A 38 -4.58 -17.22 1.94
N GLN A 39 -5.27 -17.30 0.79
CA GLN A 39 -5.48 -18.56 0.07
C GLN A 39 -4.18 -19.20 -0.44
N ALA A 40 -3.15 -18.40 -0.69
CA ALA A 40 -1.82 -18.89 -1.04
C ALA A 40 -1.05 -19.47 0.16
N GLY A 41 -1.64 -19.49 1.36
CA GLY A 41 -1.03 -20.03 2.58
C GLY A 41 -0.16 -19.03 3.34
N ILE A 42 -0.21 -17.74 2.99
CA ILE A 42 0.53 -16.69 3.67
C ILE A 42 -0.28 -16.23 4.89
N SER A 43 0.29 -16.40 6.09
CA SER A 43 -0.39 -16.11 7.36
C SER A 43 -0.16 -14.67 7.85
N GLU A 44 0.85 -13.98 7.34
CA GLU A 44 1.29 -12.69 7.85
C GLU A 44 1.61 -11.71 6.71
N VAL A 45 1.23 -10.45 6.89
CA VAL A 45 1.59 -9.34 6.00
C VAL A 45 2.22 -8.22 6.83
N VAL A 46 3.22 -7.55 6.25
CA VAL A 46 3.92 -6.44 6.89
C VAL A 46 3.56 -5.14 6.19
N ILE A 47 3.23 -4.13 6.98
CA ILE A 47 3.01 -2.77 6.50
C ILE A 47 4.33 -2.01 6.59
N ASP A 48 4.90 -1.63 5.45
CA ASP A 48 6.08 -0.76 5.41
C ASP A 48 5.66 0.70 5.65
N ALA A 49 5.87 1.16 6.88
CA ALA A 49 5.62 2.54 7.31
C ALA A 49 6.91 3.35 7.51
N ARG A 50 8.03 2.93 6.91
CA ARG A 50 9.30 3.69 7.03
C ARG A 50 9.13 5.10 6.49
N GLY A 51 9.65 6.08 7.23
CA GLY A 51 9.50 7.50 6.90
C GLY A 51 8.08 8.05 7.07
N ARG A 52 7.17 7.30 7.71
CA ARG A 52 5.80 7.74 8.02
C ARG A 52 5.64 8.08 9.48
N THR A 53 4.58 8.84 9.78
CA THR A 53 4.24 9.21 11.16
C THR A 53 3.60 8.03 11.90
N ALA A 54 3.68 8.06 13.23
CA ALA A 54 2.98 7.09 14.08
C ALA A 54 1.46 7.08 13.82
N ALA A 55 0.88 8.25 13.54
CA ALA A 55 -0.54 8.38 13.19
C ALA A 55 -0.89 7.64 11.88
N TYR A 56 -0.08 7.81 10.84
CA TYR A 56 -0.24 7.07 9.57
C TYR A 56 -0.11 5.56 9.80
N ALA A 57 0.94 5.12 10.50
CA ALA A 57 1.20 3.70 10.75
C ALA A 57 0.04 3.06 11.53
N GLY A 58 -0.47 3.75 12.56
CA GLY A 58 -1.61 3.30 13.35
C GLY A 58 -2.90 3.24 12.54
N ALA A 59 -3.17 4.24 11.70
CA ALA A 59 -4.35 4.25 10.84
C ALA A 59 -4.32 3.11 9.81
N MET A 60 -3.18 2.93 9.13
CA MET A 60 -3.02 1.89 8.11
C MET A 60 -3.11 0.48 8.72
N THR A 61 -2.51 0.27 9.89
CA THR A 61 -2.59 -1.01 10.61
C THR A 61 -4.03 -1.36 10.99
N ARG A 62 -4.83 -0.39 11.43
CA ARG A 62 -6.26 -0.62 11.72
C ARG A 62 -7.01 -1.04 10.46
N ILE A 63 -6.79 -0.34 9.35
CA ILE A 63 -7.45 -0.67 8.09
C ILE A 63 -7.12 -2.09 7.63
N TYR A 64 -5.84 -2.48 7.62
CA TYR A 64 -5.44 -3.83 7.22
C TYR A 64 -5.96 -4.90 8.17
N ARG A 65 -5.94 -4.65 9.48
CA ARG A 65 -6.52 -5.57 10.46
C ARG A 65 -8.02 -5.75 10.25
N ASP A 66 -8.76 -4.65 10.06
CA ASP A 66 -10.21 -4.70 9.82
C ASP A 66 -10.49 -5.49 8.52
N ALA A 67 -9.68 -5.28 7.48
CA ALA A 67 -9.79 -6.00 6.20
C ALA A 67 -9.44 -7.50 6.31
N THR A 68 -8.60 -7.91 7.27
CA THR A 68 -8.26 -9.33 7.53
C THR A 68 -9.24 -10.00 8.50
N CYS A 69 -9.81 -9.26 9.45
CA CYS A 69 -10.74 -9.78 10.45
C CYS A 69 -12.19 -9.84 9.96
N GLN A 70 -12.57 -9.04 8.97
CA GLN A 70 -13.86 -9.21 8.29
C GLN A 70 -13.82 -10.51 7.50
N ASP A 71 -14.41 -11.54 8.11
CA ASP A 71 -14.60 -12.87 7.56
C ASP A 71 -15.09 -12.73 6.11
N ILE A 72 -14.26 -13.15 5.16
CA ILE A 72 -14.47 -12.95 3.72
C ILE A 72 -15.56 -13.94 3.29
N SER A 73 -16.82 -13.69 3.69
CA SER A 73 -17.98 -14.31 3.07
C SER A 73 -17.93 -13.93 1.59
N ILE A 74 -17.79 -14.97 0.78
CA ILE A 74 -17.36 -14.92 -0.63
C ILE A 74 -18.33 -14.11 -1.54
N ASN A 75 -19.50 -13.69 -1.03
CA ASN A 75 -20.61 -13.21 -1.84
C ASN A 75 -20.88 -11.69 -1.86
N ASP A 76 -20.20 -10.85 -1.09
CA ASP A 76 -20.53 -9.40 -1.01
C ASP A 76 -19.33 -8.47 -1.29
N ARG A 77 -18.48 -8.88 -2.24
CA ARG A 77 -17.12 -8.35 -2.43
C ARG A 77 -17.02 -6.97 -3.09
N GLY A 78 -18.06 -6.49 -3.76
CA GLY A 78 -17.97 -5.28 -4.60
C GLY A 78 -17.96 -3.97 -3.83
N ASP A 79 -18.80 -3.86 -2.79
CA ASP A 79 -19.12 -2.58 -2.15
C ASP A 79 -18.20 -2.27 -0.95
N GLN A 80 -17.92 -3.29 -0.12
CA GLN A 80 -17.12 -3.12 1.10
C GLN A 80 -15.64 -2.79 0.82
N HIS A 81 -15.04 -3.38 -0.23
CA HIS A 81 -13.66 -3.09 -0.63
C HIS A 81 -13.50 -1.67 -1.19
N GLY A 82 -14.55 -1.11 -1.81
CA GLY A 82 -14.56 0.26 -2.30
C GLY A 82 -14.31 1.28 -1.18
N HIS A 83 -15.02 1.12 -0.05
CA HIS A 83 -14.87 1.98 1.11
C HIS A 83 -13.49 1.87 1.77
N VAL A 84 -12.93 0.66 1.86
CA VAL A 84 -11.59 0.43 2.41
C VAL A 84 -10.52 1.08 1.54
N LYS A 85 -10.60 0.88 0.23
CA LYS A 85 -9.67 1.44 -0.75
C LYS A 85 -9.68 2.96 -0.74
N GLU A 86 -10.85 3.57 -0.59
CA GLU A 86 -10.99 5.02 -0.54
C GLU A 86 -10.39 5.61 0.74
N ARG A 87 -10.57 4.95 1.88
CA ARG A 87 -9.88 5.33 3.14
C ARG A 87 -8.37 5.28 3.00
N ILE A 88 -7.83 4.27 2.31
CA ILE A 88 -6.39 4.15 2.09
C ILE A 88 -5.89 5.25 1.16
N LYS A 89 -6.60 5.53 0.05
CA LYS A 89 -6.24 6.61 -0.87
C LYS A 89 -6.21 7.97 -0.17
N ALA A 90 -7.14 8.23 0.75
CA ALA A 90 -7.16 9.47 1.53
C ALA A 90 -5.94 9.63 2.47
N LEU A 91 -5.31 8.52 2.86
CA LEU A 91 -4.11 8.51 3.70
C LEU A 91 -2.81 8.49 2.88
N ALA A 92 -2.83 7.92 1.68
CA ALA A 92 -1.67 7.76 0.82
C ALA A 92 -1.22 9.09 0.21
N MET A 93 0.09 9.34 0.14
CA MET A 93 0.62 10.64 -0.31
C MET A 93 0.55 10.87 -1.83
N GLY A 94 0.49 9.80 -2.62
CA GLY A 94 0.46 9.86 -4.09
C GLY A 94 -0.51 8.88 -4.72
N GLY A 95 -1.46 8.38 -3.93
CA GLY A 95 -2.34 7.28 -4.30
C GLY A 95 -1.71 5.91 -4.10
N ILE A 96 -2.40 4.88 -4.60
CA ILE A 96 -2.04 3.49 -4.41
C ILE A 96 -2.04 2.69 -5.72
N THR A 97 -1.18 1.69 -5.80
CA THR A 97 -1.08 0.77 -6.93
C THR A 97 -0.78 -0.66 -6.47
N ALA A 98 -1.38 -1.63 -7.14
CA ALA A 98 -0.99 -3.05 -7.05
C ALA A 98 -0.13 -3.48 -8.26
N GLY A 99 0.08 -2.58 -9.23
CA GLY A 99 0.61 -2.93 -10.55
C GLY A 99 2.01 -3.53 -10.53
N HIS A 100 2.91 -3.01 -9.70
CA HIS A 100 4.29 -3.53 -9.59
C HIS A 100 4.32 -4.97 -9.08
N PHE A 101 3.41 -5.34 -8.16
CA PHE A 101 3.33 -6.69 -7.64
C PHE A 101 2.72 -7.64 -8.68
N LEU A 102 1.63 -7.23 -9.34
CA LEU A 102 0.90 -8.09 -10.28
C LEU A 102 1.63 -8.35 -11.59
N ARG A 103 2.31 -7.33 -12.14
CA ARG A 103 2.95 -7.42 -13.46
C ARG A 103 4.40 -7.89 -13.40
N GLY A 104 4.99 -7.90 -12.20
CA GLY A 104 6.43 -8.05 -12.04
C GLY A 104 7.21 -6.88 -12.63
N LEU A 105 8.51 -6.86 -12.37
CA LEU A 105 9.45 -6.04 -13.13
C LEU A 105 9.82 -6.85 -14.38
N LYS A 106 9.74 -6.22 -15.56
CA LYS A 106 10.29 -6.83 -16.78
C LYS A 106 11.81 -6.83 -16.64
N GLU A 107 12.42 -8.00 -16.81
CA GLU A 107 13.89 -8.17 -16.92
C GLU A 107 14.44 -7.51 -18.18
#